data_AF-A0A7C7RL09-F1
#
_entry.id   AF-A0A7C7RL09-F1
#
_cell.length_a   1.000
_cell.length_b   1.000
_cell.length_c   1.000
_cell.angle_alpha   90.00
_cell.angle_beta   90.00
_cell.angle_gamma   90.00
#
_symmetry.space_group_name_H-M   'P 1'
#
loop_
_entity.id
_entity.type
_entity.pdbx_description
1 polymer ?
#
loop_
_entity_poly.entity_id
_entity_poly.type
_entity_poly.pdbx_seq_one_letter_code
_entity_poly.pdbx_strand_id
1 'polypeptide(L)'
;MALAIEEQGYKSEFIVFSDNKDGLRSVPKGLPSWLEKYVGHPVMEIPDPFCCHPSYGEHMISLLLEALEKCGIEYKFMTAVEAYKNGLLNEEIKTILQNAKRISSIVKKETGQEKYEKVLPYFPVCASCGRIYTTKA
;
A
#
# COMPACT_ATOMS: atom_id res chain seq x y z
N MET A 1 -20.54 -5.12 -7.46
CA MET A 1 -20.74 -6.32 -6.61
C MET A 1 -21.49 -5.96 -5.33
N ALA A 2 -21.05 -4.96 -4.56
CA ALA A 2 -21.77 -4.42 -3.39
C ALA A 2 -23.25 -4.08 -3.70
N LEU A 3 -23.50 -3.22 -4.69
CA LEU A 3 -24.85 -2.88 -5.16
C LEU A 3 -25.70 -4.11 -5.51
N ALA A 4 -25.14 -5.07 -6.24
CA ALA A 4 -25.86 -6.30 -6.63
C ALA A 4 -26.20 -7.21 -5.44
N ILE A 5 -25.44 -7.12 -4.34
CA ILE A 5 -25.72 -7.83 -3.08
C ILE A 5 -26.84 -7.12 -2.31
N GLU A 6 -26.87 -5.79 -2.35
CA GLU A 6 -27.95 -4.97 -1.78
C GLU A 6 -29.27 -5.16 -2.51
N GLU A 7 -29.25 -5.24 -3.84
CA GLU A 7 -30.43 -5.58 -4.65
C GLU A 7 -31.03 -6.95 -4.29
N GLN A 8 -30.21 -7.86 -3.75
CA GLN A 8 -30.65 -9.17 -3.24
C GLN A 8 -31.14 -9.12 -1.79
N GLY A 9 -31.19 -7.94 -1.16
CA GLY A 9 -31.70 -7.72 0.19
C GLY A 9 -30.67 -7.92 1.30
N TYR A 10 -29.39 -8.08 0.98
CA TYR A 10 -28.31 -8.19 1.97
C TYR A 10 -27.65 -6.84 2.23
N LYS A 11 -27.15 -6.63 3.45
CA LYS A 11 -26.32 -5.46 3.75
C LYS A 11 -24.93 -5.62 3.13
N SER A 12 -24.41 -4.57 2.52
CA SER A 12 -23.05 -4.55 1.96
C SER A 12 -22.33 -3.25 2.35
N GLU A 13 -21.00 -3.27 2.34
CA GLU A 13 -20.16 -2.07 2.50
C GLU A 13 -19.06 -2.15 1.44
N PHE A 14 -18.96 -1.14 0.58
CA PHE A 14 -17.90 -1.06 -0.42
C PHE A 14 -16.69 -0.35 0.16
N ILE A 15 -15.60 -1.08 0.38
CA ILE A 15 -14.36 -0.53 0.95
C ILE A 15 -13.38 -0.20 -0.17
N VAL A 16 -12.95 1.05 -0.22
CA VAL A 16 -11.82 1.50 -1.05
C VAL A 16 -10.60 1.58 -0.13
N PHE A 17 -9.77 0.55 -0.20
CA PHE A 17 -8.52 0.49 0.57
C PHE A 17 -7.35 0.97 -0.30
N SER A 18 -6.72 2.07 0.10
CA SER A 18 -5.53 2.60 -0.56
C SER A 18 -4.26 2.04 0.08
N ASP A 19 -3.47 1.29 -0.67
CA ASP A 19 -2.14 0.81 -0.22
C ASP A 19 -1.08 1.90 -0.34
N ASN A 20 -1.31 3.02 0.34
CA ASN A 20 -0.52 4.24 0.24
C ASN A 20 0.78 4.21 1.07
N LYS A 21 1.13 3.08 1.68
CA LYS A 21 2.42 2.93 2.36
C LYS A 21 3.51 2.41 1.42
N ASP A 22 3.12 1.96 0.23
CA ASP A 22 4.01 1.35 -0.73
C ASP A 22 5.05 2.34 -1.28
N GLY A 23 6.21 1.82 -1.68
CA GLY A 23 7.31 2.63 -2.21
C GLY A 23 7.08 3.07 -3.66
N LEU A 24 7.57 4.25 -4.03
CA LEU A 24 7.58 4.67 -5.43
C LEU A 24 8.47 3.72 -6.26
N ARG A 25 7.87 2.96 -7.19
CA ARG A 25 8.60 1.93 -7.97
C ARG A 25 9.42 2.52 -9.11
N SER A 26 8.91 3.57 -9.73
CA SER A 26 9.53 4.33 -10.81
C SER A 26 8.84 5.68 -10.92
N VAL A 27 9.45 6.64 -11.60
CA VAL A 27 8.81 7.94 -11.88
C VAL A 27 7.84 7.80 -13.07
N PRO A 28 6.54 8.07 -12.90
CA PRO A 28 5.59 8.09 -14.00
C PRO A 28 5.96 9.12 -15.08
N LYS A 29 5.63 8.78 -16.33
CA LYS A 29 5.86 9.66 -17.47
C LYS A 29 5.08 10.98 -17.30
N GLY A 30 5.75 12.11 -17.52
CA GLY A 30 5.15 13.44 -17.38
C GLY A 30 5.32 14.07 -16.00
N LEU A 31 5.88 13.35 -15.03
CA LEU A 31 6.22 13.91 -13.73
C LEU A 31 7.68 14.39 -13.66
N PRO A 32 8.01 15.30 -12.71
CA PRO A 32 9.35 15.86 -12.60
C PRO A 32 10.44 14.80 -12.35
N SER A 33 11.56 14.93 -13.06
CA SER A 33 12.70 13.99 -12.96
C SER A 33 13.35 13.96 -11.57
N TRP A 34 13.18 14.99 -10.74
CA TRP A 34 13.72 14.99 -9.38
C TRP A 34 13.08 13.93 -8.49
N LEU A 35 11.93 13.36 -8.87
CA LEU A 35 11.29 12.26 -8.15
C LEU A 35 12.13 10.97 -8.15
N GLU A 36 13.09 10.84 -9.08
CA GLU A 36 14.01 9.69 -9.15
C GLU A 36 14.77 9.46 -7.82
N LYS A 37 15.08 10.54 -7.09
CA LYS A 37 15.77 10.43 -5.79
C LYS A 37 14.91 9.76 -4.71
N TYR A 38 13.59 9.71 -4.91
CA TYR A 38 12.63 9.13 -3.99
C TYR A 38 12.17 7.72 -4.40
N VAL A 39 12.74 7.12 -5.46
CA VAL A 39 12.43 5.73 -5.81
C VAL A 39 12.75 4.81 -4.63
N GLY A 40 11.78 3.98 -4.26
CA GLY A 40 11.81 3.09 -3.10
C GLY A 40 11.42 3.73 -1.77
N HIS A 41 11.09 5.03 -1.72
CA HIS A 41 10.51 5.67 -0.53
C HIS A 41 8.98 5.54 -0.52
N PRO A 42 8.35 5.42 0.67
CA PRO A 42 6.89 5.44 0.79
C PRO A 42 6.28 6.66 0.11
N VAL A 43 5.26 6.46 -0.72
CA VAL A 43 4.66 7.54 -1.53
C VAL A 43 4.07 8.69 -0.70
N MET A 44 3.70 8.42 0.55
CA MET A 44 3.18 9.41 1.51
C MET A 44 4.27 10.27 2.17
N GLU A 45 5.54 9.91 2.01
CA GLU A 45 6.69 10.69 2.52
C GLU A 45 7.35 11.54 1.43
N ILE A 46 6.88 11.43 0.18
CA ILE A 46 7.43 12.15 -0.97
C ILE A 46 6.71 13.49 -1.11
N PRO A 47 7.41 14.62 -1.30
CA PRO A 47 6.77 15.92 -1.55
C PRO A 47 5.86 15.89 -2.78
N ASP A 48 4.71 16.56 -2.72
CA ASP A 48 3.81 16.73 -3.86
C ASP A 48 4.47 17.60 -4.95
N PRO A 49 4.65 17.09 -6.18
CA PRO A 49 5.19 17.89 -7.28
C PRO A 49 4.30 19.06 -7.71
N PHE A 50 3.03 19.08 -7.32
CA PHE A 50 2.07 20.13 -7.65
C PHE A 50 1.84 21.13 -6.50
N CYS A 51 2.45 20.90 -5.34
CA CYS A 51 2.35 21.76 -4.15
C CYS A 51 0.90 22.05 -3.71
N CYS A 52 -0.06 21.15 -3.98
CA CYS A 52 -1.46 21.31 -3.59
C CYS A 52 -1.90 20.33 -2.50
N HIS A 53 -1.13 19.27 -2.26
CA HIS A 53 -1.35 18.31 -1.18
C HIS A 53 -0.09 18.14 -0.32
N PRO A 54 -0.21 17.61 0.91
CA PRO A 54 0.92 17.34 1.80
C PRO A 54 1.99 16.40 1.22
N SER A 55 1.59 15.45 0.36
CA SER A 55 2.50 14.48 -0.25
C SER A 55 2.05 14.08 -1.66
N TYR A 56 2.99 13.49 -2.42
CA TYR A 56 2.72 12.84 -3.69
C TYR A 56 1.63 11.77 -3.56
N GLY A 57 1.68 10.95 -2.51
CA GLY A 57 0.67 9.92 -2.24
C GLY A 57 -0.72 10.52 -2.03
N GLU A 58 -0.83 11.60 -1.24
CA GLU A 58 -2.11 12.28 -1.01
C GLU A 58 -2.67 12.91 -2.27
N HIS A 59 -1.83 13.53 -3.10
CA HIS A 59 -2.24 14.06 -4.39
C HIS A 59 -2.82 12.96 -5.30
N MET A 60 -2.14 11.82 -5.41
CA MET A 60 -2.63 10.73 -6.28
C MET A 60 -3.91 10.10 -5.76
N ILE A 61 -4.08 10.01 -4.44
CA ILE A 61 -5.30 9.52 -3.81
C ILE A 61 -6.47 10.47 -4.07
N SER A 62 -6.28 11.78 -3.93
CA SER A 62 -7.38 12.74 -4.11
C SER A 62 -7.96 12.68 -5.51
N LEU A 63 -7.13 12.49 -6.55
CA LEU A 63 -7.60 12.28 -7.92
C LEU A 63 -8.52 11.06 -8.07
N LEU A 64 -8.22 9.95 -7.38
CA LEU A 64 -9.07 8.77 -7.37
C LEU A 64 -10.39 9.05 -6.63
N LEU A 65 -10.32 9.65 -5.45
CA LEU A 65 -11.51 9.94 -4.64
C LEU A 65 -12.46 10.88 -5.37
N GLU A 66 -11.95 11.95 -5.98
CA GLU A 66 -12.74 12.86 -6.82
C GLU A 66 -13.40 12.14 -7.99
N ALA A 67 -12.71 11.19 -8.62
CA ALA A 67 -13.29 10.41 -9.71
C ALA A 67 -14.43 9.50 -9.21
N LEU A 68 -14.27 8.87 -8.05
CA LEU A 68 -15.33 8.05 -7.43
C LEU A 68 -16.54 8.89 -7.03
N GLU A 69 -16.32 10.07 -6.46
CA GLU A 69 -17.38 11.03 -6.12
C GLU A 69 -18.13 11.51 -7.35
N LYS A 70 -17.43 11.85 -8.44
CA LYS A 70 -18.05 12.22 -9.73
C LYS A 70 -18.88 11.09 -10.33
N CYS A 71 -18.52 9.83 -10.05
CA CYS A 71 -19.31 8.67 -10.46
C CYS A 71 -20.50 8.38 -9.53
N GLY A 72 -20.66 9.11 -8.42
CA GLY A 72 -21.71 8.86 -7.43
C GLY A 72 -21.56 7.53 -6.69
N ILE A 73 -20.33 7.02 -6.57
CA ILE A 73 -20.06 5.75 -5.90
C ILE A 73 -20.02 5.98 -4.40
N GLU A 74 -20.85 5.27 -3.65
CA GLU A 74 -20.76 5.22 -2.19
C GLU A 74 -19.69 4.22 -1.76
N TYR A 75 -18.80 4.67 -0.87
CA TYR A 75 -17.72 3.83 -0.35
C TYR A 75 -17.28 4.28 1.03
N LYS A 76 -16.61 3.36 1.73
CA LYS A 76 -15.81 3.64 2.91
C LYS A 76 -14.34 3.66 2.53
N PHE A 77 -13.70 4.80 2.76
CA PHE A 77 -12.28 4.95 2.49
C PHE A 77 -11.43 4.47 3.66
N MET A 78 -10.37 3.73 3.35
CA MET A 78 -9.37 3.28 4.32
C MET A 78 -7.98 3.37 3.71
N THR A 79 -6.97 3.67 4.52
CA THR A 79 -5.58 3.75 4.05
C THR A 79 -4.66 2.77 4.78
N ALA A 80 -3.65 2.27 4.08
CA ALA A 80 -2.61 1.45 4.68
C ALA A 80 -1.82 2.23 5.74
N VAL A 81 -1.47 3.50 5.50
CA VAL A 81 -0.77 4.33 6.49
C VAL A 81 -1.51 4.36 7.83
N GLU A 82 -2.81 4.61 7.83
CA GLU A 82 -3.61 4.60 9.06
C GLU A 82 -3.76 3.20 9.65
N ALA A 83 -3.99 2.18 8.82
CA ALA A 83 -4.11 0.79 9.27
C ALA A 83 -2.84 0.33 10.01
N TYR A 84 -1.65 0.62 9.46
CA TYR A 84 -0.38 0.33 10.12
C TYR A 84 -0.16 1.20 11.36
N LYS A 85 -0.39 2.52 11.26
CA LYS A 85 -0.15 3.48 12.36
C LYS A 85 -1.02 3.17 13.58
N ASN A 86 -2.28 2.80 13.36
CA ASN A 86 -3.24 2.50 14.42
C ASN A 86 -3.12 1.06 14.93
N GLY A 87 -2.20 0.26 14.37
CA GLY A 87 -1.96 -1.11 14.79
C GLY A 87 -3.05 -2.11 14.37
N LEU A 88 -3.89 -1.75 13.40
CA LEU A 88 -4.99 -2.61 12.90
C LEU A 88 -4.48 -3.96 12.41
N LEU A 89 -3.25 -4.01 11.88
CA LEU A 89 -2.64 -5.20 11.27
C LEU A 89 -1.62 -5.91 12.18
N ASN A 90 -1.49 -5.51 13.45
CA ASN A 90 -0.39 -5.97 14.31
C ASN A 90 -0.42 -7.48 14.56
N GLU A 91 -1.60 -8.05 14.79
CA GLU A 91 -1.71 -9.49 15.06
C GLU A 91 -1.47 -10.33 13.79
N GLU A 92 -1.90 -9.85 12.63
CA GLU A 92 -1.62 -10.48 11.33
C GLU A 92 -0.13 -10.43 11.01
N ILE A 93 0.53 -9.27 11.20
CA ILE A 93 1.98 -9.12 11.01
C ILE A 93 2.73 -10.09 11.92
N LYS A 94 2.37 -10.16 13.21
CA LYS A 94 2.97 -11.09 14.16
C LYS A 94 2.78 -12.55 13.73
N THR A 95 1.58 -12.90 13.29
CA THR A 95 1.26 -14.24 12.79
C THR A 95 2.13 -14.60 11.57
N ILE A 96 2.28 -13.67 10.62
CA ILE A 96 3.13 -13.83 9.44
C ILE A 96 4.59 -14.09 9.85
N LEU A 97 5.12 -13.27 10.76
CA LEU A 97 6.51 -13.38 11.22
C LEU A 97 6.77 -14.70 11.97
N GLN A 98 5.85 -15.12 12.83
CA GLN A 98 5.93 -16.40 13.55
C GLN A 98 5.88 -17.62 12.61
N ASN A 99 5.26 -17.47 11.43
CA ASN A 99 5.08 -18.53 10.44
C ASN A 99 6.00 -18.37 9.21
N ALA A 100 7.05 -17.54 9.28
CA ALA A 100 7.87 -17.18 8.13
C ALA A 100 8.40 -18.39 7.33
N LYS A 101 8.84 -19.47 8.00
CA LYS A 101 9.30 -20.71 7.33
C LYS A 101 8.20 -21.36 6.50
N ARG A 102 7.00 -21.50 7.08
CA ARG A 102 5.83 -22.08 6.40
C ARG A 102 5.44 -21.23 5.19
N ILE A 103 5.43 -19.91 5.35
CA ILE A 103 5.13 -18.97 4.27
C ILE A 103 6.17 -19.10 3.15
N SER A 104 7.47 -19.17 3.48
CA SER A 104 8.52 -19.38 2.50
C SER A 104 8.31 -20.66 1.69
N SER A 105 7.96 -21.77 2.35
CA SER A 105 7.68 -23.03 1.66
C SER A 105 6.49 -22.92 0.70
N ILE A 106 5.41 -22.25 1.12
CA ILE A 106 4.24 -22.00 0.27
C ILE A 106 4.63 -21.12 -0.93
N VAL A 107 5.29 -19.99 -0.70
CA VAL A 107 5.68 -19.06 -1.77
C VAL A 107 6.59 -19.74 -2.79
N LYS A 108 7.58 -20.52 -2.34
CA LYS A 108 8.45 -21.29 -3.24
C LYS A 108 7.66 -22.32 -4.06
N LYS A 109 6.75 -23.05 -3.42
CA LYS A 109 5.92 -24.06 -4.10
C LYS A 109 5.01 -23.44 -5.17
N GLU A 110 4.36 -22.32 -4.85
CA GLU A 110 3.34 -21.72 -5.72
C GLU A 110 3.94 -20.78 -6.79
N THR A 111 5.08 -20.15 -6.52
CA THR A 111 5.66 -19.12 -7.41
C THR A 111 7.09 -19.40 -7.85
N GLY A 112 7.75 -20.41 -7.30
CA GLY A 112 9.19 -20.66 -7.50
C GLY A 112 10.11 -19.65 -6.81
N GLN A 113 9.57 -18.64 -6.12
CA GLN A 113 10.36 -17.57 -5.53
C GLN A 113 11.02 -18.01 -4.23
N GLU A 114 12.35 -17.98 -4.19
CA GLU A 114 13.15 -18.41 -3.03
C GLU A 114 13.54 -17.26 -2.09
N LYS A 115 13.09 -16.03 -2.37
CA LYS A 115 13.54 -14.84 -1.63
C LYS A 115 13.29 -14.99 -0.12
N TYR A 116 12.13 -15.51 0.27
CA TYR A 116 11.73 -15.63 1.67
C TYR A 116 12.40 -16.80 2.42
N GLU A 117 13.27 -17.57 1.77
CA GLU A 117 14.12 -18.54 2.46
C GLU A 117 15.22 -17.84 3.28
N LYS A 118 15.61 -16.63 2.86
CA LYS A 118 16.73 -15.86 3.43
C LYS A 118 16.30 -14.55 4.08
N VAL A 119 15.08 -14.08 3.81
CA VAL A 119 14.53 -12.84 4.38
C VAL A 119 13.12 -13.07 4.88
N LEU A 120 12.75 -12.36 5.94
CA LEU A 120 11.39 -12.39 6.46
C LEU A 120 10.39 -11.88 5.40
N PRO A 121 9.15 -12.39 5.38
CA PRO A 121 8.08 -11.90 4.52
C PRO A 121 7.51 -10.57 5.03
N TYR A 122 8.38 -9.58 5.23
CA TYR A 122 8.08 -8.27 5.78
C TYR A 122 9.04 -7.22 5.23
N PHE A 123 8.53 -6.05 4.89
CA PHE A 123 9.30 -4.93 4.35
C PHE A 123 9.37 -3.78 5.37
N PRO A 124 10.48 -3.66 6.13
CA PRO A 124 10.66 -2.53 7.04
C PRO A 124 11.03 -1.25 6.26
N VAL A 125 10.65 -0.09 6.80
CA VAL A 125 11.18 1.20 6.34
C VAL A 125 12.53 1.43 7.02
N CYS A 126 13.58 1.71 6.24
CA CYS A 126 14.90 1.97 6.80
C CYS A 126 14.94 3.29 7.56
N ALA A 127 15.34 3.29 8.83
CA ALA A 127 15.47 4.51 9.62
C ALA A 127 16.57 5.46 9.10
N SER A 128 17.60 4.95 8.41
CA SER A 128 18.71 5.78 7.90
C SER A 128 18.41 6.43 6.56
N CYS A 129 17.67 5.77 5.67
CA CYS A 129 17.49 6.25 4.30
C CYS A 129 16.02 6.30 3.84
N GLY A 130 15.05 5.89 4.65
CA GLY A 130 13.62 5.95 4.33
C GLY A 130 13.13 4.96 3.27
N ARG A 131 13.96 4.07 2.75
CA ARG A 131 13.55 3.12 1.70
C ARG A 131 12.90 1.86 2.26
N ILE A 132 11.91 1.32 1.54
CA ILE A 132 11.13 0.13 1.95
C ILE A 132 11.53 -1.15 1.20
N TYR A 133 11.84 -1.10 -0.11
CA TYR A 133 12.06 -2.32 -0.91
C TYR A 133 13.48 -2.91 -0.86
N THR A 134 14.46 -2.10 -0.46
CA THR A 134 15.87 -2.52 -0.36
C THR A 134 16.28 -2.90 1.06
N THR A 135 15.37 -2.76 2.02
CA THR A 135 15.63 -2.93 3.45
C THR A 135 15.24 -4.33 3.89
N LYS A 136 16.07 -4.94 4.73
CA LYS A 136 15.84 -6.28 5.28
C LYS A 136 15.74 -6.15 6.80
N ALA A 137 14.74 -6.81 7.39
CA ALA A 137 14.53 -6.90 8.85
C ALA A 137 15.40 -8.00 9.44
#